data_AF-A0A2S7D9P4-F1
#
_entry.id   AF-A0A2S7D9P4-F1
#
_cell.length_a   1.000
_cell.length_b   1.000
_cell.length_c   1.000
_cell.angle_alpha   90.00
_cell.angle_beta   90.00
_cell.angle_gamma   90.00
#
_symmetry.space_group_name_H-M   'P 1'
#
loop_
_entity.id
_entity.type
_entity.pdbx_description
1 polymer ?
#
loop_
_entity_poly.entity_id
_entity_poly.type
_entity_poly.pdbx_seq_one_letter_code
_entity_poly.pdbx_strand_id
1 'polypeptide(L)'
;MATELKTASVLAFERKLDPSDALLFSGSWSARATAADWQPVKLREKSVRGTISNRLKTKDQDPAKLDAAIENPNLQTVDVAALPLDADTLKVQFTLRVLGGTGEPSACNDTDYRKKLAATVAGYVQNHGFGILAQRYAANLANGRFLWRNRIGAEQVEVQVAHLKNGTPAAQWTFQADTHSLRSLQAPAAESADLAALSALIASALAGTAHVLLQVTAFVRVGAGQEVFPSQELILDKGSSKKSRTLYSVGEGDNAVAAIHSQKIGNALRTIDTWYPEAEENGPIAVEPYGSVTTQGKAYRQPKAKLDFYNLLDGWVIKDKVPEPEQQHFVIATLVRGGVFGDAG
;
A
#
# COMPACT_ATOMS: atom_id res chain seq x y z
N MET A 1 7.76 -34.42 -30.97
CA MET A 1 6.98 -33.20 -31.27
C MET A 1 7.07 -32.31 -30.04
N ALA A 2 7.51 -31.07 -30.18
CA ALA A 2 7.51 -30.14 -29.05
C ALA A 2 6.05 -29.87 -28.68
N THR A 3 5.68 -30.18 -27.44
CA THR A 3 4.37 -29.84 -26.88
C THR A 3 4.20 -28.33 -26.94
N GLU A 4 3.09 -27.85 -27.51
CA GLU A 4 2.75 -26.43 -27.52
C GLU A 4 2.67 -25.93 -26.08
N LEU A 5 3.41 -24.87 -25.75
CA LEU A 5 3.45 -24.30 -24.40
C LEU A 5 2.07 -23.74 -24.05
N LYS A 6 1.57 -24.03 -22.84
CA LYS A 6 0.26 -23.56 -22.36
C LYS A 6 0.41 -22.90 -20.99
N THR A 7 -0.57 -22.09 -20.62
CA THR A 7 -0.63 -21.47 -19.29
C THR A 7 -0.71 -22.57 -18.23
N ALA A 8 0.10 -22.43 -17.18
CA ALA A 8 0.07 -23.33 -16.04
C ALA A 8 -1.25 -23.17 -15.25
N SER A 9 -1.96 -24.26 -14.96
CA SER A 9 -3.21 -24.20 -14.18
C SER A 9 -2.97 -23.92 -12.70
N VAL A 10 -1.75 -24.15 -12.21
CA VAL A 10 -1.29 -23.68 -10.89
C VAL A 10 -0.10 -22.76 -11.12
N LEU A 11 -0.25 -21.49 -10.76
CA LEU A 11 0.83 -20.51 -10.77
C LEU A 11 0.65 -19.57 -9.58
N ALA A 12 1.66 -19.48 -8.71
CA ALA A 12 1.63 -18.57 -7.58
C ALA A 12 2.99 -17.91 -7.36
N PHE A 13 2.96 -16.66 -6.91
CA PHE A 13 4.13 -15.87 -6.56
C PHE A 13 3.96 -15.30 -5.17
N GLU A 14 4.97 -15.49 -4.32
CA GLU A 14 5.09 -14.75 -3.07
C GLU A 14 5.38 -13.27 -3.33
N ARG A 15 4.81 -12.40 -2.50
CA ARG A 15 5.09 -10.97 -2.53
C ARG A 15 6.55 -10.69 -2.21
N LYS A 16 7.13 -9.68 -2.88
CA LYS A 16 8.55 -9.30 -2.73
C LYS A 16 8.76 -8.01 -1.95
N LEU A 17 7.70 -7.22 -1.78
CA LEU A 17 7.64 -6.13 -0.81
C LEU A 17 6.75 -6.59 0.34
N ASP A 18 7.35 -6.75 1.52
CA ASP A 18 6.66 -7.27 2.70
C ASP A 18 6.76 -6.27 3.86
N PRO A 19 5.84 -5.28 3.91
CA PRO A 19 5.73 -4.37 5.04
C PRO A 19 5.09 -5.05 6.25
N SER A 20 5.55 -4.73 7.46
CA SER A 20 4.82 -5.03 8.69
C SER A 20 3.59 -4.12 8.81
N ASP A 21 2.74 -4.38 9.81
CA ASP A 21 1.76 -3.38 10.23
C ASP A 21 2.47 -2.11 10.69
N ALA A 22 1.83 -0.96 10.44
CA ALA A 22 2.36 0.33 10.85
C ALA A 22 1.69 0.81 12.13
N LEU A 23 2.47 0.91 13.19
CA LEU A 23 2.00 1.28 14.52
C LEU A 23 1.99 2.81 14.68
N LEU A 24 0.96 3.33 15.35
CA LEU A 24 0.77 4.75 15.59
C LEU A 24 1.21 5.12 17.02
N PHE A 25 2.06 6.14 17.10
CA PHE A 25 2.53 6.76 18.33
C PHE A 25 2.29 8.28 18.29
N SER A 26 2.40 8.92 19.43
CA SER A 26 2.16 10.36 19.60
C SER A 26 3.31 11.00 20.38
N GLY A 27 3.58 12.27 20.08
CA GLY A 27 4.65 13.04 20.72
C GLY A 27 4.69 14.48 20.21
N SER A 28 5.72 15.21 20.62
CA SER A 28 5.98 16.59 20.13
C SER A 28 6.80 16.56 18.84
N TRP A 29 6.49 17.47 17.92
CA TRP A 29 7.28 17.68 16.71
C TRP A 29 8.76 17.93 17.05
N SER A 30 9.07 18.68 18.10
CA SER A 30 10.45 18.97 18.49
C SER A 30 11.25 17.75 18.94
N ALA A 31 10.59 16.65 19.31
CA ALA A 31 11.18 15.43 19.87
C ALA A 31 11.36 14.29 18.84
N ARG A 32 11.31 14.57 17.52
CA ARG A 32 11.48 13.52 16.48
C ARG A 32 12.82 12.78 16.56
N ALA A 33 13.86 13.47 17.02
CA ALA A 33 15.20 12.89 17.14
C ALA A 33 15.36 11.97 18.38
N THR A 34 14.45 12.03 19.36
CA THR A 34 14.53 11.24 20.59
C THR A 34 13.58 10.04 20.52
N ALA A 35 14.11 8.84 20.74
CA ALA A 35 13.32 7.60 20.68
C ALA A 35 12.44 7.38 21.93
N ALA A 36 12.77 8.02 23.06
CA ALA A 36 12.20 7.72 24.38
C ALA A 36 10.80 8.31 24.62
N ASP A 37 10.39 9.33 23.85
CA ASP A 37 9.25 10.19 24.22
C ASP A 37 7.97 9.92 23.43
N TRP A 38 7.91 8.83 22.66
CA TRP A 38 6.77 8.52 21.78
C TRP A 38 5.82 7.52 22.42
N GLN A 39 4.62 7.98 22.76
CA GLN A 39 3.60 7.18 23.45
C GLN A 39 2.65 6.49 22.47
N PRO A 40 2.30 5.21 22.66
CA PRO A 40 1.39 4.51 21.75
C PRO A 40 0.01 5.15 21.70
N VAL A 41 -0.54 5.31 20.49
CA VAL A 41 -1.91 5.77 20.30
C VAL A 41 -2.87 4.62 20.60
N LYS A 42 -3.79 4.84 21.55
CA LYS A 42 -4.81 3.85 21.94
C LYS A 42 -6.14 4.11 21.24
N LEU A 43 -6.87 3.03 20.99
CA LEU A 43 -8.27 3.13 20.58
C LEU A 43 -9.13 3.45 21.81
N ARG A 44 -10.12 4.32 21.62
CA ARG A 44 -11.13 4.65 22.64
C ARG A 44 -12.51 4.52 22.03
N GLU A 45 -13.47 4.09 22.83
CA GLU A 45 -14.86 4.13 22.42
C GLU A 45 -15.46 5.51 22.68
N LYS A 46 -16.35 5.95 21.79
CA LYS A 46 -17.26 7.06 22.07
C LYS A 46 -18.66 6.76 21.53
N SER A 47 -19.66 7.26 22.25
CA SER A 47 -21.05 7.26 21.79
C SER A 47 -21.30 8.43 20.84
N VAL A 48 -21.94 8.16 19.71
CA VAL A 48 -22.34 9.17 18.74
C VAL A 48 -23.84 9.04 18.46
N ARG A 49 -24.52 10.18 18.32
CA ARG A 49 -25.88 10.24 17.81
C ARG A 49 -25.80 10.49 16.30
N GLY A 50 -26.02 9.43 15.52
CA GLY A 50 -26.05 9.50 14.07
C GLY A 50 -27.22 10.34 13.57
N THR A 51 -27.07 10.87 12.35
CA THR A 51 -28.12 11.53 11.59
C THR A 51 -28.59 10.62 10.45
N ILE A 52 -29.83 10.77 9.99
CA ILE A 52 -30.27 10.12 8.75
C ILE A 52 -29.69 10.93 7.58
N SER A 53 -28.60 10.44 6.99
CA SER A 53 -27.88 11.10 5.89
C SER A 53 -27.80 10.27 4.61
N ASN A 54 -28.39 9.08 4.61
CA ASN A 54 -28.45 8.24 3.42
C ASN A 54 -29.59 8.70 2.51
N ARG A 55 -29.43 8.51 1.19
CA ARG A 55 -30.51 8.77 0.24
C ARG A 55 -31.73 7.88 0.58
N LEU A 56 -32.86 8.53 0.86
CA LEU A 56 -34.11 7.84 1.14
C LEU A 56 -34.63 7.14 -0.12
N LYS A 57 -35.20 5.95 0.03
CA LYS A 57 -35.95 5.30 -1.05
C LYS A 57 -37.25 6.07 -1.25
N THR A 58 -37.80 6.06 -2.47
CA THR A 58 -39.00 6.83 -2.83
C THR A 58 -40.18 6.61 -1.87
N LYS A 59 -40.35 5.39 -1.36
CA LYS A 59 -41.40 5.02 -0.40
C LYS A 59 -41.21 5.55 1.03
N ASP A 60 -40.01 6.05 1.33
CA ASP A 60 -39.60 6.54 2.65
C ASP A 60 -39.48 8.09 2.66
N GLN A 61 -40.03 8.77 1.63
CA GLN A 61 -40.00 10.24 1.48
C GLN A 61 -41.28 10.93 2.01
N ASP A 62 -42.17 10.18 2.64
CA ASP A 62 -43.32 10.76 3.34
C ASP A 62 -42.81 11.67 4.50
N PRO A 63 -43.20 12.95 4.55
CA PRO A 63 -42.67 13.90 5.54
C PRO A 63 -42.87 13.46 6.99
N ALA A 64 -44.04 12.94 7.34
CA ALA A 64 -44.34 12.52 8.71
C ALA A 64 -43.50 11.30 9.13
N LYS A 65 -43.27 10.35 8.22
CA LYS A 65 -42.37 9.21 8.48
C LYS A 65 -40.92 9.64 8.63
N LEU A 66 -40.48 10.63 7.87
CA LEU A 66 -39.11 11.15 7.98
C LEU A 66 -38.91 11.87 9.31
N ASP A 67 -39.84 12.73 9.71
CA ASP A 67 -39.81 13.43 10.99
C ASP A 67 -39.77 12.43 12.16
N ALA A 68 -40.64 11.41 12.13
CA ALA A 68 -40.65 10.34 13.13
C ALA A 68 -39.32 9.56 13.16
N ALA A 69 -38.69 9.32 12.00
CA ALA A 69 -37.38 8.65 11.94
C ALA A 69 -36.24 9.51 12.51
N ILE A 70 -36.33 10.85 12.39
CA ILE A 70 -35.37 11.81 12.95
C ILE A 70 -35.51 11.95 14.46
N GLU A 71 -36.74 11.92 14.98
CA GLU A 71 -37.01 11.94 16.42
C GLU A 71 -36.39 10.72 17.14
N ASN A 72 -36.39 9.57 16.46
CA ASN A 72 -35.80 8.34 16.98
C ASN A 72 -34.26 8.45 17.10
N PRO A 73 -33.68 8.31 18.31
CA PRO A 73 -32.25 8.50 18.51
C PRO A 73 -31.44 7.36 17.89
N ASN A 74 -30.70 7.67 16.82
CA ASN A 74 -29.75 6.75 16.17
C ASN A 74 -28.42 6.68 16.94
N LEU A 75 -28.44 6.07 18.13
CA LEU A 75 -27.27 5.94 18.99
C LEU A 75 -26.34 4.83 18.48
N GLN A 76 -25.05 5.15 18.38
CA GLN A 76 -24.01 4.22 17.93
C GLN A 76 -22.77 4.34 18.80
N THR A 77 -22.03 3.24 18.96
CA THR A 77 -20.69 3.25 19.55
C THR A 77 -19.66 3.10 18.43
N VAL A 78 -18.60 3.90 18.47
CA VAL A 78 -17.50 3.83 17.49
C VAL A 78 -16.15 3.84 18.18
N ASP A 79 -15.17 3.14 17.58
CA ASP A 79 -13.77 3.33 17.92
C ASP A 79 -13.23 4.62 17.32
N VAL A 80 -12.40 5.32 18.10
CA VAL A 80 -11.62 6.49 17.69
C VAL A 80 -10.18 6.38 18.16
N ALA A 81 -9.28 7.00 17.43
CA ALA A 81 -7.88 7.21 17.82
C ALA A 81 -7.58 8.70 17.68
N ALA A 82 -6.93 9.30 18.66
CA ALA A 82 -6.57 10.72 18.62
C ALA A 82 -5.26 10.95 19.36
N LEU A 83 -4.56 12.02 19.02
CA LEU A 83 -3.41 12.47 19.79
C LEU A 83 -3.84 12.97 21.18
N PRO A 84 -2.97 12.86 22.19
CA PRO A 84 -3.11 13.55 23.46
C PRO A 84 -3.21 15.09 23.32
N LEU A 85 -3.66 15.76 24.38
CA LEU A 85 -3.80 17.23 24.42
C LEU A 85 -2.45 17.96 24.47
N ASP A 86 -1.38 17.26 24.80
CA ASP A 86 0.00 17.75 24.93
C ASP A 86 0.93 17.25 23.81
N ALA A 87 0.40 16.54 22.80
CA ALA A 87 1.16 16.00 21.68
C ALA A 87 0.56 16.46 20.34
N ASP A 88 1.36 17.14 19.52
CA ASP A 88 0.92 17.73 18.24
C ASP A 88 1.26 16.87 17.01
N THR A 89 2.00 15.78 17.22
CA THR A 89 2.57 14.99 16.14
C THR A 89 2.20 13.51 16.26
N LEU A 90 1.76 12.95 15.13
CA LEU A 90 1.62 11.51 14.95
C LEU A 90 2.93 10.93 14.42
N LYS A 91 3.44 9.87 15.04
CA LYS A 91 4.51 9.02 14.51
C LYS A 91 3.90 7.72 13.99
N VAL A 92 4.23 7.34 12.76
CA VAL A 92 3.85 6.07 12.14
C VAL A 92 5.12 5.29 11.84
N GLN A 93 5.23 4.06 12.38
CA GLN A 93 6.44 3.26 12.22
C GLN A 93 6.11 1.83 11.76
N PHE A 94 6.85 1.36 10.76
CA PHE A 94 6.81 -0.02 10.27
C PHE A 94 8.18 -0.46 9.78
N THR A 95 8.32 -1.75 9.47
CA THR A 95 9.49 -2.29 8.77
C THR A 95 9.09 -2.83 7.41
N LEU A 96 10.02 -2.84 6.45
CA LEU A 96 9.81 -3.36 5.11
C LEU A 96 10.96 -4.29 4.73
N ARG A 97 10.63 -5.54 4.42
CA ARG A 97 11.56 -6.46 3.74
C ARG A 97 11.39 -6.33 2.23
N VAL A 98 12.52 -6.33 1.53
CA VAL A 98 12.56 -6.42 0.07
C VAL A 98 13.25 -7.73 -0.30
N LEU A 99 12.57 -8.57 -1.05
CA LEU A 99 13.00 -9.93 -1.36
C LEU A 99 13.34 -10.06 -2.85
N GLY A 100 14.36 -10.87 -3.16
CA GLY A 100 14.72 -11.24 -4.54
C GLY A 100 13.82 -12.34 -5.10
N GLY A 101 14.20 -12.90 -6.26
CA GLY A 101 13.50 -14.05 -6.86
C GLY A 101 12.17 -13.68 -7.53
N THR A 102 12.03 -12.49 -8.12
CA THR A 102 10.80 -12.07 -8.83
C THR A 102 10.37 -13.02 -9.94
N GLY A 103 11.31 -13.69 -10.61
CA GLY A 103 11.04 -14.68 -11.68
C GLY A 103 10.77 -16.10 -11.19
N GLU A 104 10.81 -16.33 -9.88
CA GLU A 104 10.66 -17.65 -9.27
C GLU A 104 9.25 -17.81 -8.67
N PRO A 105 8.36 -18.58 -9.31
CA PRO A 105 7.06 -18.87 -8.72
C PRO A 105 7.23 -19.80 -7.50
N SER A 106 6.44 -19.55 -6.46
CA SER A 106 6.37 -20.43 -5.28
C SER A 106 5.61 -21.72 -5.57
N ALA A 107 4.70 -21.71 -6.55
CA ALA A 107 4.05 -22.89 -7.09
C ALA A 107 3.89 -22.77 -8.61
N CYS A 108 4.26 -23.83 -9.34
CA CYS A 108 4.00 -23.96 -10.77
C CYS A 108 3.89 -25.45 -11.14
N ASN A 109 2.80 -25.85 -11.79
CA ASN A 109 2.58 -27.26 -12.16
C ASN A 109 3.09 -27.66 -13.55
N ASP A 110 3.58 -26.70 -14.35
CA ASP A 110 4.18 -26.95 -15.65
C ASP A 110 5.66 -26.53 -15.64
N THR A 111 6.56 -27.50 -15.85
CA THR A 111 8.00 -27.28 -15.79
C THR A 111 8.52 -26.45 -16.97
N ASP A 112 7.94 -26.63 -18.16
CA ASP A 112 8.38 -25.91 -19.35
C ASP A 112 7.87 -24.46 -19.32
N TYR A 113 6.64 -24.24 -18.84
CA TYR A 113 6.13 -22.90 -18.56
C TYR A 113 7.01 -22.18 -17.54
N ARG A 114 7.37 -22.85 -16.43
CA ARG A 114 8.25 -22.28 -15.40
C ARG A 114 9.60 -21.86 -15.98
N LYS A 115 10.24 -22.71 -16.79
CA LYS A 115 11.52 -22.38 -17.44
C LYS A 115 11.38 -21.17 -18.37
N LYS A 116 10.32 -21.14 -19.19
CA LYS A 116 10.08 -20.03 -20.12
C LYS A 116 9.79 -18.72 -19.39
N LEU A 117 9.01 -18.76 -18.32
CA LEU A 117 8.71 -17.61 -17.46
C LEU A 117 9.97 -17.08 -16.79
N ALA A 118 10.79 -17.96 -16.19
CA ALA A 118 12.06 -17.58 -15.59
C ALA A 118 13.01 -16.94 -16.61
N ALA A 119 13.13 -17.51 -17.81
CA ALA A 119 13.92 -16.93 -18.90
C ALA A 119 13.38 -15.57 -19.36
N THR A 120 12.05 -15.41 -19.44
CA THR A 120 11.39 -14.15 -19.81
C THR A 120 11.70 -13.05 -18.81
N VAL A 121 11.57 -13.34 -17.51
CA VAL A 121 11.89 -12.39 -16.43
C VAL A 121 13.40 -12.10 -16.39
N ALA A 122 14.26 -13.10 -16.59
CA ALA A 122 15.70 -12.89 -16.68
C ALA A 122 16.08 -11.97 -17.84
N GLY A 123 15.44 -12.14 -19.01
CA GLY A 123 15.63 -11.24 -20.17
C GLY A 123 15.20 -9.80 -19.86
N TYR A 124 14.08 -9.61 -19.17
CA TYR A 124 13.67 -8.28 -18.69
C TYR A 124 14.71 -7.67 -17.75
N VAL A 125 15.19 -8.43 -16.77
CA VAL A 125 16.18 -7.94 -15.79
C VAL A 125 17.49 -7.58 -16.47
N GLN A 126 17.92 -8.34 -17.49
CA GLN A 126 19.12 -8.03 -18.28
C GLN A 126 18.98 -6.72 -19.05
N ASN A 127 17.80 -6.46 -19.64
CA ASN A 127 17.59 -5.30 -20.51
C ASN A 127 17.27 -4.01 -19.73
N HIS A 128 16.56 -4.13 -18.61
CA HIS A 128 16.00 -2.97 -17.89
C HIS A 128 16.44 -2.88 -16.42
N GLY A 129 16.84 -4.00 -15.82
CA GLY A 129 17.01 -4.11 -14.37
C GLY A 129 15.72 -3.79 -13.59
N PHE A 130 15.89 -3.52 -12.29
CA PHE A 130 14.79 -3.13 -11.40
C PHE A 130 14.71 -1.63 -11.10
N GLY A 131 15.54 -0.80 -11.76
CA GLY A 131 15.69 0.62 -11.43
C GLY A 131 14.38 1.40 -11.44
N ILE A 132 13.57 1.24 -12.48
CA ILE A 132 12.28 1.96 -12.63
C ILE A 132 11.28 1.55 -11.54
N LEU A 133 11.18 0.26 -11.23
CA LEU A 133 10.28 -0.21 -10.17
C LEU A 133 10.74 0.26 -8.80
N ALA A 134 12.03 0.10 -8.52
CA ALA A 134 12.63 0.48 -7.25
C ALA A 134 12.54 2.00 -7.00
N GLN A 135 12.75 2.83 -8.03
CA GLN A 135 12.56 4.27 -7.95
C GLN A 135 11.14 4.63 -7.52
N ARG A 136 10.13 4.01 -8.13
CA ARG A 136 8.73 4.30 -7.83
C ARG A 136 8.31 3.79 -6.45
N TYR A 137 8.84 2.65 -6.00
CA TYR A 137 8.66 2.17 -4.63
C TYR A 137 9.32 3.10 -3.60
N ALA A 138 10.56 3.54 -3.86
CA ALA A 138 11.26 4.51 -3.04
C ALA A 138 10.51 5.86 -2.98
N ALA A 139 9.96 6.32 -4.11
CA ALA A 139 9.18 7.55 -4.16
C ALA A 139 7.92 7.47 -3.30
N ASN A 140 7.23 6.32 -3.27
CA ASN A 140 6.07 6.10 -2.40
C ASN A 140 6.42 5.95 -0.91
N LEU A 141 7.67 5.62 -0.57
CA LEU A 141 8.18 5.78 0.80
C LEU A 141 8.41 7.27 1.10
N ALA A 142 9.19 7.95 0.27
CA ALA A 142 9.59 9.34 0.47
C ALA A 142 8.39 10.30 0.57
N ASN A 143 7.37 10.11 -0.27
CA ASN A 143 6.18 10.99 -0.30
C ASN A 143 5.13 10.69 0.79
N GLY A 144 5.36 9.67 1.62
CA GLY A 144 4.46 9.31 2.71
C GLY A 144 3.08 8.82 2.25
N ARG A 145 2.91 8.31 1.03
CA ARG A 145 1.61 7.81 0.52
C ARG A 145 0.96 6.79 1.47
N PHE A 146 1.78 5.99 2.15
CA PHE A 146 1.35 5.01 3.14
C PHE A 146 0.64 5.59 4.37
N LEU A 147 0.68 6.91 4.58
CA LEU A 147 -0.06 7.60 5.64
C LEU A 147 -1.56 7.72 5.33
N TRP A 148 -1.97 7.53 4.07
CA TRP A 148 -3.36 7.65 3.61
C TRP A 148 -4.00 8.96 4.12
N ARG A 149 -5.10 8.86 4.87
CA ARG A 149 -5.84 10.02 5.38
C ARG A 149 -5.03 10.86 6.35
N ASN A 150 -4.06 10.27 7.06
CA ASN A 150 -3.21 11.02 8.00
C ASN A 150 -2.31 12.05 7.28
N ARG A 151 -2.07 11.90 5.97
CA ARG A 151 -1.30 12.88 5.19
C ARG A 151 -2.09 14.16 4.91
N ILE A 152 -3.42 14.10 4.90
CA ILE A 152 -4.28 15.19 4.42
C ILE A 152 -4.41 16.26 5.51
N GLY A 153 -4.07 17.50 5.19
CA GLY A 153 -4.19 18.64 6.12
C GLY A 153 -3.12 18.71 7.21
N ALA A 154 -2.03 17.93 7.07
CA ALA A 154 -0.87 18.04 7.95
C ALA A 154 -0.10 19.35 7.68
N GLU A 155 0.42 19.99 8.73
CA GLU A 155 1.29 21.17 8.62
C GLU A 155 2.65 20.79 8.02
N GLN A 156 3.21 19.67 8.48
CA GLN A 156 4.50 19.14 8.04
C GLN A 156 4.49 17.62 8.07
N VAL A 157 5.20 17.00 7.12
CA VAL A 157 5.36 15.54 7.06
C VAL A 157 6.82 15.21 6.76
N GLU A 158 7.47 14.53 7.70
CA GLU A 158 8.85 14.06 7.56
C GLU A 158 8.88 12.53 7.55
N VAL A 159 9.54 11.91 6.57
CA VAL A 159 9.71 10.46 6.49
C VAL A 159 11.18 10.11 6.61
N GLN A 160 11.53 9.36 7.64
CA GLN A 160 12.85 8.81 7.86
C GLN A 160 12.86 7.32 7.45
N VAL A 161 13.82 6.94 6.62
CA VAL A 161 14.02 5.56 6.17
C VAL A 161 15.42 5.13 6.57
N ALA A 162 15.53 4.08 7.39
CA ALA A 162 16.80 3.52 7.83
C ALA A 162 16.99 2.10 7.27
N HIS A 163 18.13 1.83 6.65
CA HIS A 163 18.54 0.48 6.30
C HIS A 163 19.16 -0.19 7.52
N LEU A 164 18.51 -1.23 8.04
CA LEU A 164 18.96 -1.96 9.21
C LEU A 164 19.90 -3.10 8.84
N LYS A 165 21.06 -3.15 9.49
CA LYS A 165 21.96 -4.31 9.53
C LYS A 165 22.26 -4.66 10.98
N ASN A 166 22.09 -5.93 11.35
CA ASN A 166 22.29 -6.43 12.72
C ASN A 166 21.52 -5.60 13.78
N GLY A 167 20.31 -5.14 13.45
CA GLY A 167 19.47 -4.33 14.33
C GLY A 167 19.86 -2.85 14.44
N THR A 168 20.84 -2.38 13.68
CA THR A 168 21.34 -0.99 13.73
C THR A 168 21.25 -0.30 12.36
N PRO A 169 21.01 1.02 12.29
CA PRO A 169 21.03 1.76 11.03
C PRO A 169 22.43 1.77 10.39
N ALA A 170 22.55 1.19 9.19
CA ALA A 170 23.76 1.24 8.36
C ALA A 170 23.75 2.44 7.38
N ALA A 171 22.56 2.90 7.02
CA ALA A 171 22.32 4.12 6.24
C ALA A 171 20.94 4.67 6.61
N GLN A 172 20.76 5.98 6.47
CA GLN A 172 19.49 6.65 6.76
C GLN A 172 19.25 7.81 5.80
N TRP A 173 17.99 7.97 5.39
CA TRP A 173 17.52 9.06 4.56
C TRP A 173 16.34 9.75 5.24
N THR A 174 16.19 11.05 5.02
CA THR A 174 15.08 11.84 5.56
C THR A 174 14.47 12.64 4.42
N PHE A 175 13.16 12.52 4.25
CA PHE A 175 12.41 13.14 3.16
C PHE A 175 11.34 14.08 3.70
N GLN A 176 11.23 15.29 3.15
CA GLN A 176 10.12 16.20 3.41
C GLN A 176 8.93 15.84 2.52
N ALA A 177 8.10 14.90 2.98
CA ALA A 177 7.09 14.21 2.18
C ALA A 177 5.97 15.11 1.60
N ASP A 178 5.76 16.28 2.20
CA ASP A 178 4.86 17.33 1.71
C ASP A 178 5.37 18.00 0.43
N THR A 179 6.69 18.05 0.23
CA THR A 179 7.34 18.58 -0.99
C THR A 179 7.35 17.58 -2.15
N HIS A 180 7.11 16.29 -1.88
CA HIS A 180 7.05 15.25 -2.92
C HIS A 180 5.66 15.15 -3.53
N SER A 181 5.60 15.15 -4.87
CA SER A 181 4.36 14.94 -5.59
C SER A 181 3.94 13.47 -5.57
N LEU A 182 2.71 13.22 -5.12
CA LEU A 182 2.09 11.89 -5.20
C LEU A 182 1.89 11.44 -6.65
N ARG A 183 1.77 12.35 -7.62
CA ARG A 183 1.51 12.01 -9.03
C ARG A 183 2.78 11.71 -9.82
N SER A 184 3.83 12.52 -9.64
CA SER A 184 5.06 12.43 -10.45
C SER A 184 5.92 11.21 -10.13
N LEU A 185 5.85 10.70 -8.89
CA LEU A 185 6.74 9.65 -8.37
C LEU A 185 8.24 10.00 -8.54
N GLN A 186 8.58 11.29 -8.42
CA GLN A 186 9.93 11.82 -8.46
C GLN A 186 10.21 12.65 -7.21
N ALA A 187 11.48 12.68 -6.79
CA ALA A 187 11.92 13.55 -5.72
C ALA A 187 12.13 14.98 -6.23
N PRO A 188 11.93 15.99 -5.36
CA PRO A 188 12.48 17.33 -5.56
C PRO A 188 14.00 17.27 -5.76
N ALA A 189 14.56 18.28 -6.44
CA ALA A 189 15.99 18.33 -6.76
C ALA A 189 16.89 18.16 -5.52
N ALA A 190 16.50 18.76 -4.39
CA ALA A 190 17.27 18.72 -3.14
C ALA A 190 17.39 17.30 -2.54
N GLU A 191 16.44 16.40 -2.81
CA GLU A 191 16.39 15.05 -2.24
C GLU A 191 16.57 13.95 -3.33
N SER A 192 16.95 14.35 -4.55
CA SER A 192 17.09 13.43 -5.69
C SER A 192 18.19 12.39 -5.48
N ALA A 193 19.33 12.79 -4.89
CA ALA A 193 20.44 11.88 -4.61
C ALA A 193 20.07 10.84 -3.54
N ASP A 194 19.36 11.26 -2.49
CA ASP A 194 18.89 10.38 -1.42
C ASP A 194 17.84 9.39 -1.94
N LEU A 195 16.89 9.87 -2.76
CA LEU A 195 15.93 8.99 -3.42
C LEU A 195 16.66 7.98 -4.32
N ALA A 196 17.65 8.41 -5.10
CA ALA A 196 18.41 7.53 -5.97
C ALA A 196 19.17 6.45 -5.18
N ALA A 197 19.77 6.80 -4.04
CA ALA A 197 20.45 5.86 -3.15
C ALA A 197 19.49 4.80 -2.57
N LEU A 198 18.33 5.23 -2.06
CA LEU A 198 17.29 4.31 -1.57
C LEU A 198 16.75 3.42 -2.70
N SER A 199 16.57 3.98 -3.90
CA SER A 199 16.12 3.25 -5.10
C SER A 199 17.12 2.17 -5.49
N ALA A 200 18.41 2.48 -5.51
CA ALA A 200 19.46 1.51 -5.81
C ALA A 200 19.49 0.36 -4.79
N LEU A 201 19.28 0.67 -3.50
CA LEU A 201 19.19 -0.35 -2.46
C LEU A 201 18.00 -1.29 -2.69
N ILE A 202 16.80 -0.76 -2.95
CA ILE A 202 15.61 -1.58 -3.25
C ILE A 202 15.83 -2.41 -4.53
N ALA A 203 16.44 -1.84 -5.58
CA ALA A 203 16.73 -2.56 -6.81
C ALA A 203 17.70 -3.74 -6.58
N SER A 204 18.72 -3.56 -5.74
CA SER A 204 19.67 -4.63 -5.40
C SER A 204 19.00 -5.80 -4.68
N ALA A 205 18.03 -5.52 -3.81
CA ALA A 205 17.27 -6.56 -3.12
C ALA A 205 16.33 -7.32 -4.06
N LEU A 206 15.61 -6.63 -4.93
CA LEU A 206 14.78 -7.26 -5.97
C LEU A 206 15.62 -8.12 -6.93
N ALA A 207 16.85 -7.69 -7.23
CA ALA A 207 17.83 -8.47 -7.99
C ALA A 207 18.40 -9.68 -7.22
N GLY A 208 18.12 -9.80 -5.92
CA GLY A 208 18.65 -10.88 -5.08
C GLY A 208 20.13 -10.72 -4.71
N THR A 209 20.72 -9.55 -4.92
CA THR A 209 22.15 -9.30 -4.64
C THR A 209 22.42 -8.70 -3.26
N ALA A 210 21.36 -8.31 -2.54
CA ALA A 210 21.46 -7.80 -1.17
C ALA A 210 20.26 -8.22 -0.31
N HIS A 211 20.51 -8.45 0.98
CA HIS A 211 19.45 -8.50 1.99
C HIS A 211 19.10 -7.07 2.43
N VAL A 212 17.82 -6.69 2.32
CA VAL A 212 17.34 -5.36 2.69
C VAL A 212 16.19 -5.46 3.68
N LEU A 213 16.43 -4.87 4.85
CA LEU A 213 15.44 -4.58 5.87
C LEU A 213 15.43 -3.07 6.11
N LEU A 214 14.31 -2.42 5.85
CA LEU A 214 14.13 -1.00 6.11
C LEU A 214 13.27 -0.80 7.34
N GLN A 215 13.62 0.16 8.20
CA GLN A 215 12.71 0.78 9.15
C GLN A 215 12.23 2.09 8.57
N VAL A 216 10.92 2.30 8.54
CA VAL A 216 10.30 3.51 8.03
C VAL A 216 9.58 4.17 9.19
N THR A 217 9.90 5.44 9.44
CA THR A 217 9.30 6.26 10.48
C THR A 217 8.82 7.56 9.86
N ALA A 218 7.52 7.79 9.87
CA ALA A 218 6.94 9.05 9.44
C ALA A 218 6.46 9.85 10.65
N PHE A 219 6.68 11.16 10.60
CA PHE A 219 6.18 12.12 11.56
C PHE A 219 5.24 13.08 10.86
N VAL A 220 4.05 13.28 11.42
CA VAL A 220 2.97 14.07 10.82
C VAL A 220 2.49 15.08 11.85
N ARG A 221 2.79 16.35 11.63
CA ARG A 221 2.33 17.43 12.51
C ARG A 221 0.90 17.78 12.17
N VAL A 222 -0.03 17.40 13.03
CA VAL A 222 -1.48 17.57 12.81
C VAL A 222 -2.13 18.52 13.82
N GLY A 223 -1.51 18.70 14.99
CA GLY A 223 -2.02 19.53 16.07
C GLY A 223 -2.52 18.69 17.25
N ALA A 224 -2.46 19.29 18.45
CA ALA A 224 -2.83 18.63 19.69
C ALA A 224 -4.31 18.20 19.71
N GLY A 225 -4.58 17.01 20.25
CA GLY A 225 -5.94 16.47 20.37
C GLY A 225 -6.59 15.99 19.06
N GLN A 226 -5.93 16.11 17.91
CA GLN A 226 -6.52 15.77 16.62
C GLN A 226 -6.76 14.26 16.43
N GLU A 227 -7.82 13.91 15.69
CA GLU A 227 -8.12 12.53 15.32
C GLU A 227 -7.07 12.00 14.35
N VAL A 228 -6.65 10.76 14.55
CA VAL A 228 -5.77 10.02 13.64
C VAL A 228 -6.50 8.82 13.07
N PHE A 229 -6.00 8.29 11.95
CA PHE A 229 -6.75 7.36 11.11
C PHE A 229 -6.03 6.01 10.95
N PRO A 230 -6.20 5.09 11.92
CA PRO A 230 -5.88 3.67 11.77
C PRO A 230 -6.66 3.00 10.64
N SER A 231 -6.30 1.76 10.33
CA SER A 231 -7.14 0.89 9.51
C SER A 231 -8.50 0.63 10.16
N GLN A 232 -9.52 0.39 9.35
CA GLN A 232 -10.83 -0.02 9.82
C GLN A 232 -10.96 -1.54 9.70
N GLU A 233 -11.52 -2.17 10.73
CA GLU A 233 -11.90 -3.58 10.69
C GLU A 233 -13.30 -3.76 10.13
N LEU A 234 -13.46 -4.74 9.24
CA LEU A 234 -14.77 -5.13 8.72
C LEU A 234 -15.24 -6.40 9.45
N ILE A 235 -16.02 -6.20 10.51
CA ILE A 235 -16.61 -7.31 11.25
C ILE A 235 -17.97 -7.64 10.63
N LEU A 236 -18.04 -8.79 9.94
CA LEU A 236 -19.24 -9.27 9.24
C LEU A 236 -20.26 -9.89 10.20
N ASP A 237 -19.79 -10.59 11.25
CA ASP A 237 -20.64 -11.14 12.31
C ASP A 237 -20.46 -10.30 13.59
N LYS A 238 -21.39 -9.38 13.82
CA LYS A 238 -21.34 -8.47 14.97
C LYS A 238 -21.93 -9.06 16.24
N GLY A 239 -22.54 -10.25 16.20
CA GLY A 239 -23.28 -10.81 17.33
C GLY A 239 -24.24 -9.77 17.95
N SER A 240 -24.11 -9.54 19.26
CA SER A 240 -24.88 -8.52 20.01
C SER A 240 -24.22 -7.13 20.08
N SER A 241 -23.08 -6.92 19.42
CA SER A 241 -22.33 -5.67 19.49
C SER A 241 -23.07 -4.52 18.82
N LYS A 242 -23.24 -3.42 19.56
CA LYS A 242 -23.80 -2.15 19.05
C LYS A 242 -22.76 -1.27 18.36
N LYS A 243 -21.53 -1.76 18.17
CA LYS A 243 -20.43 -0.98 17.57
C LYS A 243 -20.61 -0.87 16.05
N SER A 244 -20.76 0.36 15.56
CA SER A 244 -20.95 0.61 14.12
C SER A 244 -19.62 0.65 13.36
N ARG A 245 -18.53 1.06 14.02
CA ARG A 245 -17.17 1.14 13.46
C ARG A 245 -16.13 0.59 14.43
N THR A 246 -15.32 -0.36 13.97
CA THR A 246 -14.19 -0.93 14.70
C THR A 246 -12.88 -0.55 14.00
N LEU A 247 -11.87 -0.15 14.75
CA LEU A 247 -10.55 0.21 14.21
C LEU A 247 -9.52 -0.89 14.51
N TYR A 248 -8.50 -0.97 13.67
CA TYR A 248 -7.43 -1.95 13.78
C TYR A 248 -6.39 -1.54 14.83
N SER A 249 -5.96 -2.51 15.62
CA SER A 249 -4.87 -2.38 16.58
C SER A 249 -4.07 -3.67 16.67
N VAL A 250 -2.81 -3.57 17.08
CA VAL A 250 -1.88 -4.70 17.25
C VAL A 250 -1.47 -4.79 18.72
N GLY A 251 -1.41 -6.00 19.26
CA GLY A 251 -1.21 -6.27 20.69
C GLY A 251 -2.53 -6.52 21.41
N GLU A 252 -2.45 -6.76 22.71
CA GLU A 252 -3.60 -7.17 23.53
C GLU A 252 -3.77 -6.24 24.74
N GLY A 253 -5.02 -6.09 25.19
CA GLY A 253 -5.39 -5.30 26.36
C GLY A 253 -4.82 -3.88 26.32
N ASP A 254 -4.26 -3.44 27.44
CA ASP A 254 -3.67 -2.10 27.58
C ASP A 254 -2.42 -1.89 26.72
N ASN A 255 -1.82 -2.96 26.18
CA ASN A 255 -0.65 -2.88 25.30
C ASN A 255 -1.03 -2.72 23.83
N ALA A 256 -2.31 -2.86 23.46
CA ALA A 256 -2.76 -2.70 22.08
C ALA A 256 -2.42 -1.30 21.53
N VAL A 257 -1.93 -1.21 20.30
CA VAL A 257 -1.55 0.04 19.63
C VAL A 257 -2.36 0.18 18.36
N ALA A 258 -2.97 1.33 18.15
CA ALA A 258 -3.69 1.63 16.92
C ALA A 258 -2.75 1.49 15.71
N ALA A 259 -3.23 0.86 14.63
CA ALA A 259 -2.35 0.47 13.53
C ALA A 259 -2.98 0.62 12.14
N ILE A 260 -2.14 0.72 11.11
CA ILE A 260 -2.52 0.58 9.72
C ILE A 260 -2.11 -0.81 9.26
N HIS A 261 -3.03 -1.53 8.63
CA HIS A 261 -2.78 -2.88 8.11
C HIS A 261 -1.60 -2.91 7.13
N SER A 262 -0.75 -3.92 7.26
CA SER A 262 0.37 -4.21 6.36
C SER A 262 -0.02 -4.20 4.88
N GLN A 263 -1.13 -4.83 4.48
CA GLN A 263 -1.59 -4.83 3.09
C GLN A 263 -2.01 -3.44 2.58
N LYS A 264 -2.44 -2.54 3.47
CA LYS A 264 -2.78 -1.15 3.14
C LYS A 264 -1.52 -0.30 2.98
N ILE A 265 -0.46 -0.59 3.73
CA ILE A 265 0.90 -0.06 3.46
C ILE A 265 1.40 -0.59 2.11
N GLY A 266 1.33 -1.89 1.88
CA GLY A 266 1.77 -2.53 0.63
C GLY A 266 1.05 -1.97 -0.60
N ASN A 267 -0.27 -1.72 -0.51
CA ASN A 267 -1.05 -1.08 -1.57
C ASN A 267 -0.52 0.34 -1.90
N ALA A 268 -0.21 1.15 -0.88
CA ALA A 268 0.38 2.46 -1.07
C ALA A 268 1.76 2.38 -1.76
N LEU A 269 2.63 1.46 -1.32
CA LEU A 269 3.95 1.29 -1.92
C LEU A 269 3.88 0.92 -3.40
N ARG A 270 2.98 0.00 -3.77
CA ARG A 270 2.79 -0.41 -5.17
C ARG A 270 1.87 0.49 -6.00
N THR A 271 1.53 1.68 -5.51
CA THR A 271 0.83 2.71 -6.30
C THR A 271 1.79 3.36 -7.29
N ILE A 272 2.16 2.60 -8.31
CA ILE A 272 3.24 2.93 -9.24
C ILE A 272 2.82 2.82 -10.71
N ASP A 273 1.64 2.27 -11.00
CA ASP A 273 1.20 2.05 -12.37
C ASP A 273 0.72 3.38 -12.97
N THR A 274 1.53 3.93 -13.87
CA THR A 274 1.17 5.09 -14.72
C THR A 274 1.15 4.69 -16.19
N TRP A 275 1.05 3.40 -16.48
CA TRP A 275 1.24 2.83 -17.82
C TRP A 275 -0.07 2.31 -18.41
N TYR A 276 -1.21 2.78 -17.88
CA TYR A 276 -2.54 2.40 -18.32
C TYR A 276 -3.17 3.54 -19.15
N PRO A 277 -4.15 3.27 -20.02
CA PRO A 277 -4.62 4.24 -21.01
C PRO A 277 -5.08 5.62 -20.49
N GLU A 278 -5.52 5.70 -19.22
CA GLU A 278 -6.07 6.91 -18.61
C GLU A 278 -5.17 7.46 -17.48
N ALA A 279 -3.88 7.08 -17.48
CA ALA A 279 -2.95 7.43 -16.41
C ALA A 279 -2.68 8.93 -16.28
N GLU A 280 -2.72 9.68 -17.38
CA GLU A 280 -2.50 11.13 -17.36
C GLU A 280 -3.59 11.86 -16.55
N GLU A 281 -4.85 11.44 -16.73
CA GLU A 281 -6.00 12.05 -16.05
C GLU A 281 -6.07 11.63 -14.57
N ASN A 282 -6.03 10.31 -14.32
CA ASN A 282 -6.28 9.75 -12.99
C ASN A 282 -5.01 9.67 -12.12
N GLY A 283 -3.82 9.61 -12.71
CA GLY A 283 -2.54 9.49 -12.01
C GLY A 283 -2.15 8.05 -11.66
N PRO A 284 -1.12 7.83 -10.83
CA PRO A 284 -0.67 6.48 -10.50
C PRO A 284 -1.72 5.69 -9.72
N ILE A 285 -1.94 4.43 -10.11
CA ILE A 285 -2.78 3.46 -9.39
C ILE A 285 -1.94 2.32 -8.81
N ALA A 286 -2.50 1.64 -7.80
CA ALA A 286 -1.92 0.43 -7.26
C ALA A 286 -1.89 -0.67 -8.33
N VAL A 287 -0.73 -1.32 -8.51
CA VAL A 287 -0.57 -2.40 -9.48
C VAL A 287 -1.48 -3.56 -9.10
N GLU A 288 -2.49 -3.82 -9.93
CA GLU A 288 -3.42 -4.95 -9.81
C GLU A 288 -3.53 -5.63 -11.18
N PRO A 289 -3.82 -6.95 -11.25
CA PRO A 289 -3.88 -7.66 -12.54
C PRO A 289 -4.79 -7.01 -13.58
N TYR A 290 -5.91 -6.42 -13.14
CA TYR A 290 -6.88 -5.72 -13.99
C TYR A 290 -6.86 -4.19 -13.81
N GLY A 291 -5.87 -3.64 -13.10
CA GLY A 291 -5.79 -2.20 -12.80
C GLY A 291 -7.04 -1.69 -12.07
N SER A 292 -7.53 -2.43 -11.07
CA SER A 292 -8.77 -2.10 -10.36
C SER A 292 -8.56 -1.07 -9.27
N VAL A 293 -9.45 -0.08 -9.23
CA VAL A 293 -9.52 0.94 -8.17
C VAL A 293 -10.90 0.86 -7.53
N THR A 294 -10.95 0.20 -6.36
CA THR A 294 -12.22 -0.15 -5.69
C THR A 294 -13.04 1.07 -5.28
N THR A 295 -12.39 2.16 -4.88
CA THR A 295 -13.07 3.42 -4.50
C THR A 295 -13.76 4.11 -5.68
N GLN A 296 -13.34 3.82 -6.91
CA GLN A 296 -13.91 4.36 -8.14
C GLN A 296 -14.83 3.34 -8.85
N GLY A 297 -14.88 2.10 -8.37
CA GLY A 297 -15.64 1.02 -9.02
C GLY A 297 -15.17 0.72 -10.45
N LYS A 298 -13.91 1.02 -10.79
CA LYS A 298 -13.38 0.97 -12.16
C LYS A 298 -12.17 0.04 -12.26
N ALA A 299 -12.07 -0.70 -13.36
CA ALA A 299 -10.87 -1.43 -13.78
C ALA A 299 -10.32 -0.77 -15.06
N TYR A 300 -9.10 -0.23 -14.96
CA TYR A 300 -8.46 0.55 -16.02
C TYR A 300 -7.78 -0.32 -17.09
N ARG A 301 -7.43 -1.56 -16.75
CA ARG A 301 -6.81 -2.53 -17.66
C ARG A 301 -7.82 -3.62 -18.01
N GLN A 302 -8.86 -3.23 -18.73
CA GLN A 302 -9.92 -4.15 -19.15
C GLN A 302 -9.37 -5.22 -20.10
N PRO A 303 -9.72 -6.52 -19.92
CA PRO A 303 -9.24 -7.60 -20.79
C PRO A 303 -9.57 -7.41 -22.27
N LYS A 304 -10.65 -6.69 -22.60
CA LYS A 304 -11.02 -6.34 -23.98
C LYS A 304 -9.89 -5.58 -24.71
N ALA A 305 -9.12 -4.76 -23.99
CA ALA A 305 -8.00 -4.01 -24.54
C ALA A 305 -6.69 -4.82 -24.58
N LYS A 306 -6.67 -6.02 -23.97
CA LYS A 306 -5.48 -6.91 -23.87
C LYS A 306 -4.27 -6.25 -23.20
N LEU A 307 -4.53 -5.34 -22.26
CA LEU A 307 -3.52 -4.64 -21.44
C LEU A 307 -3.59 -5.05 -19.96
N ASP A 308 -4.43 -6.03 -19.62
CA ASP A 308 -4.40 -6.71 -18.32
C ASP A 308 -3.19 -7.63 -18.20
N PHE A 309 -2.86 -7.99 -16.97
CA PHE A 309 -1.71 -8.82 -16.65
C PHE A 309 -1.70 -10.16 -17.38
N TYR A 310 -2.84 -10.84 -17.50
CA TYR A 310 -2.90 -12.18 -18.07
C TYR A 310 -2.66 -12.16 -19.58
N ASN A 311 -3.35 -11.29 -20.31
CA ASN A 311 -3.11 -11.15 -21.76
C ASN A 311 -1.66 -10.75 -22.08
N LEU A 312 -1.06 -9.87 -21.27
CA LEU A 312 0.32 -9.47 -21.44
C LEU A 312 1.30 -10.60 -21.11
N LEU A 313 1.11 -11.29 -19.98
CA LEU A 313 1.97 -12.39 -19.55
C LEU A 313 1.90 -13.56 -20.54
N ASP A 314 0.71 -14.00 -20.93
CA ASP A 314 0.54 -15.09 -21.89
C ASP A 314 1.08 -14.72 -23.27
N GLY A 315 0.86 -13.48 -23.72
CA GLY A 315 1.45 -12.97 -24.94
C GLY A 315 2.98 -13.08 -24.91
N TRP A 316 3.59 -12.67 -23.81
CA TRP A 316 5.04 -12.61 -23.68
C TRP A 316 5.68 -13.99 -23.48
N VAL A 317 5.12 -14.81 -22.59
CA VAL A 317 5.70 -16.11 -22.19
C VAL A 317 5.36 -17.19 -23.21
N ILE A 318 4.11 -17.28 -23.66
CA ILE A 318 3.64 -18.39 -24.50
C ILE A 318 3.87 -18.09 -25.98
N LYS A 319 3.62 -16.85 -26.41
CA LYS A 319 3.61 -16.47 -27.83
C LYS A 319 4.84 -15.69 -28.26
N ASP A 320 5.82 -15.52 -27.36
CA ASP A 320 7.04 -14.72 -27.60
C ASP A 320 6.75 -13.29 -28.07
N LYS A 321 5.56 -12.76 -27.75
CA LYS A 321 5.15 -11.40 -28.08
C LYS A 321 5.59 -10.46 -26.97
N VAL A 322 6.80 -9.94 -27.10
CA VAL A 322 7.35 -8.94 -26.18
C VAL A 322 6.45 -7.69 -26.18
N PRO A 323 5.89 -7.28 -25.03
CA PRO A 323 5.08 -6.06 -24.96
C PRO A 323 5.98 -4.83 -24.87
N GLU A 324 5.39 -3.65 -25.05
CA GLU A 324 6.12 -2.37 -24.91
C GLU A 324 6.78 -2.24 -23.52
N PRO A 325 7.91 -1.52 -23.38
CA PRO A 325 8.69 -1.47 -22.14
C PRO A 325 7.85 -1.12 -20.90
N GLU A 326 6.95 -0.16 -21.03
CA GLU A 326 6.04 0.25 -19.96
C GLU A 326 5.11 -0.89 -19.48
N GLN A 327 4.64 -1.72 -20.41
CA GLN A 327 3.80 -2.86 -20.10
C GLN A 327 4.63 -4.01 -19.50
N GLN A 328 5.91 -4.13 -19.87
CA GLN A 328 6.83 -5.03 -19.19
C GLN A 328 7.01 -4.63 -17.72
N HIS A 329 7.20 -3.33 -17.43
CA HIS A 329 7.27 -2.84 -16.05
C HIS A 329 6.00 -3.19 -15.26
N PHE A 330 4.82 -3.03 -15.85
CA PHE A 330 3.55 -3.41 -15.22
C PHE A 330 3.47 -4.92 -14.92
N VAL A 331 3.84 -5.78 -15.88
CA VAL A 331 3.85 -7.24 -15.67
C VAL A 331 4.78 -7.63 -14.54
N ILE A 332 6.03 -7.11 -14.55
CA ILE A 332 7.02 -7.43 -13.52
C ILE A 332 6.61 -6.84 -12.16
N ALA A 333 6.02 -5.64 -12.12
CA ALA A 333 5.47 -5.09 -10.89
C ALA A 333 4.35 -5.96 -10.31
N THR A 334 3.56 -6.63 -11.17
CA THR A 334 2.52 -7.58 -10.73
C THR A 334 3.15 -8.85 -10.14
N LEU A 335 4.28 -9.32 -10.69
CA LEU A 335 5.05 -10.43 -10.10
C LEU A 335 5.68 -10.04 -8.75
N VAL A 336 6.18 -8.80 -8.61
CA VAL A 336 6.69 -8.25 -7.33
C VAL A 336 5.57 -8.17 -6.27
N ARG A 337 4.36 -7.77 -6.66
CA ARG A 337 3.17 -7.81 -5.79
C ARG A 337 2.87 -9.24 -5.34
N GLY A 338 3.04 -10.22 -6.23
CA GLY A 338 2.67 -11.60 -5.99
C GLY A 338 1.15 -11.82 -6.05
N GLY A 339 0.75 -13.09 -5.93
CA GLY A 339 -0.63 -13.53 -6.06
C GLY A 339 -0.72 -14.97 -6.56
N VAL A 340 -1.96 -15.46 -6.62
CA VAL A 340 -2.31 -16.73 -7.27
C VAL A 340 -2.88 -16.38 -8.64
N PHE A 341 -2.24 -16.89 -9.69
CA PHE A 341 -2.49 -16.57 -11.10
C PHE A 341 -2.79 -17.79 -11.97
N GLY A 342 -2.87 -18.98 -11.35
CA GLY A 342 -3.24 -20.19 -12.08
C GLY A 342 -4.64 -20.09 -12.68
N ASP A 343 -4.88 -20.88 -13.72
CA ASP A 343 -6.21 -21.07 -14.30
C ASP A 343 -7.16 -21.66 -13.24
N ALA A 344 -7.89 -20.77 -12.56
CA ALA A 344 -8.98 -21.12 -11.69
C ALA A 344 -10.17 -21.43 -12.59
N GLY A 345 -10.24 -22.68 -13.06
CA GLY A 345 -11.25 -23.16 -14.00
C GLY A 345 -12.70 -22.88 -13.62
#